data_AF-A0ABD1W557-F1
#
_entry.id   AF-A0ABD1W557-F1
#
_cell.length_a   1.000
_cell.length_b   1.000
_cell.length_c   1.000
_cell.angle_alpha   90.00
_cell.angle_beta   90.00
_cell.angle_gamma   90.00
#
_symmetry.space_group_name_H-M   'P 1'
#
loop_
_entity.id
_entity.type
_entity.pdbx_description
1 polymer ?
#
loop_
_entity_poly.entity_id
_entity_poly.type
_entity_poly.pdbx_seq_one_letter_code
_entity_poly.pdbx_strand_id
1 'polypeptide(L)'
;MQPSTVTKEPTNPFRFVSELGSFVFNYSRHNRDGHSALLTNYLYFDAKKKPKAVASLSLSTKGSAYRFRSALNQFNRAIKFHCERIPLSFPEDRVNSEENNGFRNDGHGVLEDSEGVPVNGDSESPKKVLILMSDTGGGHRASAEAIKAAFREEYGDDYQVFVTDLWTDHTPWPFNQLPKSYNFLVKHGTLWKMAYYASAPRVIHQSNFAATSTFIARDVAKGLMKYQPDIIISVHPLMQHVPLRVLRAKGLLKNIVFTTVVTDLCTCHPTWFHKLVTRCYSPSEEVAKRALRAGLQPSQIKVYGLPVRTSFVKPVRPKNELRKELGMNEYLPAVLLMGGGEGMGPIEATAKALGDALYDDAHGKPIGQVLVICGRNKKLANKLQSVNWKIPVQVKGFVTKMEESMGACDCIITKAGPGTIAEAMIRGLPIILNDYIAGQEAGNVPYVVQNGCGKFSKSPKEIANIVFQWFGEKQDELKTMSQNATRLARPDAVFRIVHDLHELVRQKNFVPPKYCAT
;
A
#
# COMPACT_ATOMS: atom_id res chain seq x y z
N MET A 1 50.25 -33.95 42.30
CA MET A 1 48.99 -33.63 41.57
C MET A 1 49.37 -33.02 40.23
N GLN A 2 49.03 -33.72 39.16
CA GLN A 2 49.32 -33.42 37.75
C GLN A 2 48.08 -32.74 37.09
N PRO A 3 48.09 -32.35 35.80
CA PRO A 3 47.90 -30.97 35.32
C PRO A 3 46.62 -30.76 34.47
N SER A 4 46.38 -29.55 33.93
CA SER A 4 45.78 -29.40 32.57
C SER A 4 45.85 -27.96 32.05
N THR A 5 46.83 -27.71 31.20
CA THR A 5 46.94 -26.61 30.23
C THR A 5 46.23 -27.01 28.93
N VAL A 6 45.39 -26.14 28.38
CA VAL A 6 44.82 -26.28 27.02
C VAL A 6 45.44 -25.20 26.14
N THR A 7 46.30 -25.62 25.22
CA THR A 7 46.81 -24.81 24.10
C THR A 7 45.84 -24.86 22.93
N LYS A 8 45.71 -23.71 22.27
CA LYS A 8 44.94 -23.45 21.04
C LYS A 8 45.65 -24.04 19.82
N GLU A 9 44.89 -24.60 18.88
CA GLU A 9 45.26 -24.70 17.47
C GLU A 9 44.47 -23.68 16.61
N PRO A 10 45.01 -23.21 15.47
CA PRO A 10 44.46 -22.10 14.70
C PRO A 10 43.60 -22.58 13.52
N THR A 11 42.37 -22.08 13.40
CA THR A 11 41.56 -22.23 12.18
C THR A 11 41.62 -20.95 11.33
N ASN A 12 42.06 -21.16 10.09
CA ASN A 12 42.22 -20.23 8.98
C ASN A 12 40.92 -19.43 8.66
N PRO A 13 40.93 -18.08 8.55
CA PRO A 13 39.71 -17.27 8.41
C PRO A 13 39.44 -16.88 6.95
N PHE A 14 39.03 -17.82 6.11
CA PHE A 14 38.38 -17.52 4.82
C PHE A 14 37.37 -18.61 4.46
N ARG A 15 36.21 -18.61 5.15
CA ARG A 15 34.98 -19.27 4.69
C ARG A 15 33.79 -18.78 5.52
N PHE A 16 33.33 -17.57 5.27
CA PHE A 16 32.02 -17.11 5.74
C PHE A 16 31.39 -16.11 4.77
N VAL A 17 31.40 -16.45 3.48
CA VAL A 17 30.54 -15.88 2.44
C VAL A 17 30.18 -17.00 1.46
N SER A 18 29.51 -18.05 1.96
CA SER A 18 28.86 -19.06 1.12
C SER A 18 28.06 -20.04 1.99
N GLU A 19 26.99 -19.59 2.65
CA GLU A 19 25.96 -20.49 3.20
C GLU A 19 24.71 -19.70 3.59
N LEU A 20 23.99 -19.23 2.56
CA LEU A 20 22.58 -18.82 2.65
C LEU A 20 21.78 -19.43 1.51
N GLY A 21 22.17 -20.65 1.10
CA GLY A 21 21.55 -21.41 0.04
C GLY A 21 21.75 -22.90 0.27
N SER A 22 20.86 -23.51 1.06
CA SER A 22 20.43 -24.91 0.95
C SER A 22 19.66 -25.32 2.21
N PHE A 23 18.33 -25.19 2.15
CA PHE A 23 17.44 -26.01 2.98
C PHE A 23 16.66 -26.91 2.04
N VAL A 24 17.18 -28.11 1.78
CA VAL A 24 16.39 -29.26 1.35
C VAL A 24 16.94 -30.48 2.08
N PHE A 25 16.02 -31.19 2.74
CA PHE A 25 16.22 -32.45 3.43
C PHE A 25 16.90 -33.51 2.54
N ASN A 26 17.79 -34.33 3.11
CA ASN A 26 17.71 -35.76 2.83
C ASN A 26 18.22 -36.64 3.97
N TYR A 27 17.59 -37.81 4.00
CA TYR A 27 17.60 -38.84 5.01
C TYR A 27 18.82 -39.78 4.90
N SER A 28 19.07 -40.51 5.99
CA SER A 28 19.71 -41.85 6.05
C SER A 28 21.19 -41.96 6.50
N ARG A 29 21.33 -42.65 7.65
CA ARG A 29 22.33 -43.67 8.02
C ARG A 29 23.79 -43.46 7.56
N HIS A 30 24.75 -43.43 8.50
CA HIS A 30 25.37 -44.64 9.04
C HIS A 30 26.42 -44.38 10.15
N ASN A 31 26.78 -45.50 10.77
CA ASN A 31 27.59 -45.75 11.95
C ASN A 31 29.10 -45.47 11.81
N ARG A 32 29.71 -45.28 12.99
CA ARG A 32 31.00 -45.79 13.51
C ARG A 32 32.35 -45.27 12.99
N ASP A 33 33.08 -44.76 13.99
CA ASP A 33 34.44 -45.11 14.45
C ASP A 33 35.67 -44.88 13.56
N GLY A 34 36.59 -44.08 14.11
CA GLY A 34 37.88 -44.61 14.56
C GLY A 34 39.15 -44.13 13.86
N HIS A 35 39.99 -43.38 14.62
CA HIS A 35 41.47 -43.38 14.64
C HIS A 35 42.25 -43.05 13.34
N SER A 36 43.49 -42.54 13.30
CA SER A 36 44.48 -41.89 14.18
C SER A 36 45.75 -41.64 13.32
N ALA A 37 46.75 -40.94 13.90
CA ALA A 37 48.18 -40.80 13.49
C ALA A 37 48.51 -39.67 12.50
N LEU A 38 49.25 -38.60 12.87
CA LEU A 38 50.66 -38.42 13.32
C LEU A 38 51.72 -38.55 12.21
N LEU A 39 52.50 -37.47 12.00
CA LEU A 39 53.98 -37.38 11.81
C LEU A 39 54.35 -35.99 11.19
N THR A 40 54.89 -35.02 11.94
CA THR A 40 56.30 -34.55 12.02
C THR A 40 57.02 -34.15 10.71
N ASN A 41 57.46 -32.88 10.56
CA ASN A 41 58.85 -32.39 10.82
C ASN A 41 59.20 -31.02 10.18
N TYR A 42 60.21 -30.38 10.80
CA TYR A 42 60.82 -29.05 10.69
C TYR A 42 61.43 -28.62 9.33
N LEU A 43 61.59 -27.28 9.09
CA LEU A 43 62.88 -26.55 8.89
C LEU A 43 62.70 -25.05 8.51
N TYR A 44 63.81 -24.30 8.54
CA TYR A 44 64.01 -22.91 9.03
C TYR A 44 64.59 -21.94 7.96
N PHE A 45 64.72 -20.64 8.33
CA PHE A 45 65.39 -19.45 7.71
C PHE A 45 64.54 -18.51 6.81
N ASP A 46 64.16 -17.28 7.22
CA ASP A 46 64.88 -15.97 7.39
C ASP A 46 65.01 -15.22 6.03
N ALA A 47 64.83 -13.91 5.81
CA ALA A 47 64.81 -12.70 6.65
C ALA A 47 64.23 -11.48 5.87
N LYS A 48 63.89 -10.40 6.63
CA LYS A 48 63.82 -8.95 6.25
C LYS A 48 62.57 -8.48 5.45
N LYS A 49 61.78 -7.46 5.82
CA LYS A 49 61.89 -6.32 6.77
C LYS A 49 60.49 -5.74 7.14
N LYS A 50 60.43 -5.24 8.39
CA LYS A 50 59.44 -4.48 9.25
C LYS A 50 58.64 -3.29 8.64
N PRO A 51 57.72 -2.58 9.38
CA PRO A 51 56.94 -2.92 10.61
C PRO A 51 55.44 -2.44 10.68
N LYS A 52 54.69 -3.13 11.56
CA LYS A 52 53.68 -2.69 12.58
C LYS A 52 52.50 -1.74 12.24
N ALA A 53 51.29 -2.25 12.47
CA ALA A 53 50.40 -1.78 13.55
C ALA A 53 49.39 -2.89 13.95
N VAL A 54 49.47 -3.37 15.19
CA VAL A 54 48.51 -4.32 15.78
C VAL A 54 47.59 -3.51 16.69
N ALA A 55 46.29 -3.52 16.41
CA ALA A 55 45.25 -3.12 17.35
C ALA A 55 44.45 -4.38 17.70
N SER A 56 44.61 -4.85 18.94
CA SER A 56 43.82 -5.93 19.51
C SER A 56 42.46 -5.39 19.94
N LEU A 57 41.38 -6.09 19.60
CA LEU A 57 40.04 -5.85 20.14
C LEU A 57 39.60 -7.12 20.88
N SER A 58 39.53 -7.00 22.19
CA SER A 58 38.98 -8.01 23.09
C SER A 58 37.46 -8.11 22.91
N LEU A 59 36.95 -9.34 22.81
CA LEU A 59 35.51 -9.60 22.83
C LEU A 59 35.02 -9.66 24.28
N SER A 60 34.12 -8.73 24.66
CA SER A 60 33.22 -8.91 25.80
C SER A 60 31.79 -9.15 25.31
N THR A 61 31.15 -10.16 25.89
CA THR A 61 29.85 -10.73 25.51
C THR A 61 28.64 -9.94 26.05
N LYS A 62 28.76 -8.62 26.24
CA LYS A 62 27.63 -7.74 26.62
C LYS A 62 27.10 -6.86 25.47
N GLY A 63 27.60 -7.03 24.25
CA GLY A 63 27.43 -6.07 23.14
C GLY A 63 26.31 -6.31 22.12
N SER A 64 25.41 -7.30 22.27
CA SER A 64 24.38 -7.58 21.25
C SER A 64 23.30 -6.49 21.18
N ALA A 65 22.73 -6.11 22.32
CA ALA A 65 21.72 -5.05 22.39
C ALA A 65 22.29 -3.66 22.01
N TYR A 66 23.54 -3.38 22.38
CA TYR A 66 24.22 -2.14 22.03
C TYR A 66 24.53 -2.05 20.53
N ARG A 67 24.96 -3.15 19.90
CA ARG A 67 25.18 -3.22 18.45
C ARG A 67 23.88 -3.10 17.66
N PHE A 68 22.79 -3.70 18.13
CA PHE A 68 21.48 -3.54 17.49
C PHE A 68 20.97 -2.10 17.60
N ARG A 69 21.10 -1.47 18.77
CA ARG A 69 20.70 -0.07 18.98
C ARG A 69 21.58 0.90 18.17
N SER A 70 22.88 0.63 18.06
CA SER A 70 23.81 1.38 17.23
C SER A 70 23.50 1.22 15.74
N ALA A 71 23.22 0.00 15.27
CA ALA A 71 22.82 -0.27 13.89
C ALA A 71 21.48 0.40 13.55
N LEU A 72 20.51 0.35 14.46
CA LEU A 72 19.22 1.04 14.31
C LEU A 72 19.41 2.57 14.27
N ASN A 73 20.32 3.12 15.06
CA ASN A 73 20.65 4.55 15.05
C ASN A 73 21.37 4.97 13.76
N GLN A 74 22.29 4.15 13.26
CA GLN A 74 22.95 4.38 11.97
C GLN A 74 21.97 4.28 10.81
N PHE A 75 21.07 3.29 10.83
CA PHE A 75 19.98 3.15 9.87
C PHE A 75 19.01 4.34 9.90
N ASN A 76 18.61 4.80 11.09
CA ASN A 76 17.78 6.00 11.24
C ASN A 76 18.49 7.27 10.73
N ARG A 77 19.81 7.41 10.94
CA ARG A 77 20.61 8.51 10.35
C ARG A 77 20.68 8.43 8.83
N ALA A 78 20.85 7.24 8.26
CA ALA A 78 20.86 7.01 6.81
C ALA A 78 19.49 7.32 6.17
N ILE A 79 18.38 6.91 6.80
CA ILE A 79 17.02 7.28 6.36
C ILE A 79 16.87 8.80 6.33
N LYS A 80 17.27 9.50 7.42
CA LYS A 80 17.17 10.96 7.49
C LYS A 80 17.96 11.62 6.35
N PHE A 81 19.19 11.15 6.11
CA PHE A 81 20.06 11.67 5.05
C PHE A 81 19.51 11.43 3.63
N HIS A 82 18.92 10.25 3.37
CA HIS A 82 18.40 9.90 2.04
C HIS A 82 16.95 10.33 1.77
N CYS A 83 16.14 10.55 2.81
CA CYS A 83 14.74 10.94 2.66
C CYS A 83 14.50 12.46 2.74
N GLU A 84 15.43 13.24 3.32
CA GLU A 84 15.28 14.71 3.46
C GLU A 84 16.04 15.53 2.40
N ARG A 85 16.83 14.91 1.52
CA ARG A 85 17.49 15.64 0.42
C ARG A 85 16.55 15.85 -0.77
N ILE A 86 16.06 17.07 -0.92
CA ILE A 86 15.70 17.67 -2.21
C ILE A 86 16.99 17.78 -3.02
N PRO A 87 17.14 17.10 -4.17
CA PRO A 87 18.29 17.34 -5.02
C PRO A 87 18.18 18.73 -5.64
N LEU A 88 19.21 19.54 -5.41
CA LEU A 88 19.43 20.85 -6.03
C LEU A 88 19.40 20.73 -7.56
N SER A 89 18.57 21.56 -8.17
CA SER A 89 18.51 21.87 -9.60
C SER A 89 19.82 22.52 -10.08
N PHE A 90 20.26 22.13 -11.28
CA PHE A 90 21.28 22.81 -12.08
C PHE A 90 20.85 22.76 -13.57
N PRO A 91 21.26 23.74 -14.39
CA PRO A 91 20.34 24.63 -15.09
C PRO A 91 19.95 24.16 -16.50
N GLU A 92 18.79 24.65 -16.93
CA GLU A 92 18.28 24.62 -18.29
C GLU A 92 19.16 25.48 -19.22
N ASP A 93 19.65 24.89 -20.30
CA ASP A 93 20.13 25.64 -21.45
C ASP A 93 18.94 26.12 -22.28
N ARG A 94 18.79 27.45 -22.31
CA ARG A 94 17.94 28.19 -23.24
C ARG A 94 18.52 28.11 -24.65
N VAL A 95 17.70 27.73 -25.62
CA VAL A 95 17.86 28.19 -27.01
C VAL A 95 16.51 28.73 -27.48
N ASN A 96 16.43 30.05 -27.58
CA ASN A 96 15.43 30.78 -28.37
C ASN A 96 15.96 30.90 -29.80
N SER A 97 15.08 30.71 -30.77
CA SER A 97 15.05 31.51 -31.99
C SER A 97 13.67 31.39 -32.66
N GLU A 98 12.90 32.48 -32.56
CA GLU A 98 11.89 32.93 -33.53
C GLU A 98 12.54 33.02 -34.95
N GLU A 99 11.89 33.06 -36.11
CA GLU A 99 10.58 33.57 -36.49
C GLU A 99 10.29 33.22 -37.98
N ASN A 100 9.00 33.15 -38.32
CA ASN A 100 8.32 33.68 -39.52
C ASN A 100 8.26 33.04 -40.94
N ASN A 101 7.01 33.11 -41.43
CA ASN A 101 6.47 33.34 -42.78
C ASN A 101 6.17 32.17 -43.75
N GLY A 102 4.90 32.14 -44.20
CA GLY A 102 4.59 31.91 -45.62
C GLY A 102 3.30 31.14 -45.95
N PHE A 103 2.24 31.88 -46.30
CA PHE A 103 0.99 31.46 -46.96
C PHE A 103 1.10 30.33 -48.01
N ARG A 104 0.08 29.47 -48.09
CA ARG A 104 -0.89 29.46 -49.23
C ARG A 104 -2.08 28.52 -49.03
N ASN A 105 -3.22 29.08 -49.41
CA ASN A 105 -4.54 28.52 -49.59
C ASN A 105 -4.56 27.62 -50.84
N ASP A 106 -5.34 26.55 -50.85
CA ASP A 106 -6.11 26.09 -52.02
C ASP A 106 -7.16 25.07 -51.56
N GLY A 107 -8.42 25.41 -51.80
CA GLY A 107 -9.56 24.57 -51.52
C GLY A 107 -9.94 23.68 -52.70
N HIS A 108 -10.59 22.57 -52.40
CA HIS A 108 -11.59 21.97 -53.27
C HIS A 108 -12.61 21.24 -52.38
N GLY A 109 -13.85 21.72 -52.38
CA GLY A 109 -15.01 20.97 -51.91
C GLY A 109 -15.73 20.36 -53.11
N VAL A 110 -16.33 19.17 -52.92
CA VAL A 110 -17.46 18.65 -53.72
C VAL A 110 -18.27 17.67 -52.86
N LEU A 111 -19.51 18.10 -52.58
CA LEU A 111 -20.82 17.42 -52.51
C LEU A 111 -21.06 16.18 -51.63
N GLU A 112 -22.07 16.36 -50.77
CA GLU A 112 -22.95 15.33 -50.21
C GLU A 112 -23.74 14.62 -51.33
N ASP A 113 -23.95 13.30 -51.16
CA ASP A 113 -25.28 12.72 -51.34
C ASP A 113 -25.42 11.43 -50.54
N SER A 114 -26.62 11.28 -50.01
CA SER A 114 -27.16 10.28 -49.10
C SER A 114 -27.16 8.85 -49.65
N GLU A 115 -26.94 7.86 -48.77
CA GLU A 115 -27.98 6.89 -48.40
C GLU A 115 -27.52 6.05 -47.20
N GLY A 116 -28.34 6.09 -46.15
CA GLY A 116 -28.08 5.40 -44.90
C GLY A 116 -28.26 3.91 -45.04
N VAL A 117 -27.16 3.17 -44.91
CA VAL A 117 -27.19 1.77 -44.51
C VAL A 117 -27.10 1.75 -42.99
N PRO A 118 -28.09 1.18 -42.26
CA PRO A 118 -27.94 0.97 -40.83
C PRO A 118 -26.85 -0.09 -40.66
N VAL A 119 -25.66 0.33 -40.24
CA VAL A 119 -24.62 -0.58 -39.78
C VAL A 119 -25.15 -1.17 -38.48
N ASN A 120 -25.81 -2.32 -38.62
CA ASN A 120 -26.16 -3.20 -37.53
C ASN A 120 -24.96 -3.35 -36.59
N GLY A 121 -25.20 -3.14 -35.30
CA GLY A 121 -24.18 -3.13 -34.27
C GLY A 121 -23.30 -4.36 -34.34
N ASP A 122 -22.00 -4.12 -34.53
CA ASP A 122 -20.98 -5.07 -34.15
C ASP A 122 -21.18 -5.36 -32.67
N SER A 123 -21.66 -6.55 -32.33
CA SER A 123 -21.53 -7.07 -30.98
C SER A 123 -20.03 -7.35 -30.77
N GLU A 124 -19.25 -6.29 -30.51
CA GLU A 124 -17.86 -6.43 -30.10
C GLU A 124 -17.84 -7.39 -28.90
N SER A 125 -17.03 -8.45 -28.99
CA SER A 125 -16.80 -9.32 -27.85
C SER A 125 -16.40 -8.46 -26.65
N PRO A 126 -16.93 -8.75 -25.44
CA PRO A 126 -16.76 -7.86 -24.31
C PRO A 126 -15.28 -7.68 -23.96
N LYS A 127 -14.89 -6.43 -23.73
CA LYS A 127 -13.51 -6.02 -23.44
C LYS A 127 -13.07 -6.61 -22.11
N LYS A 128 -11.84 -7.12 -22.03
CA LYS A 128 -11.34 -7.84 -20.86
C LYS A 128 -10.42 -6.94 -20.03
N VAL A 129 -10.81 -6.72 -18.77
CA VAL A 129 -10.04 -5.96 -17.78
C VAL A 129 -9.39 -6.92 -16.80
N LEU A 130 -8.08 -6.82 -16.61
CA LEU A 130 -7.36 -7.58 -15.59
C LEU A 130 -6.80 -6.66 -14.51
N ILE A 131 -7.32 -6.79 -13.29
CA ILE A 131 -6.85 -6.05 -12.12
C ILE A 131 -5.84 -6.91 -11.35
N LEU A 132 -4.62 -6.39 -11.21
CA LEU A 132 -3.52 -7.02 -10.47
C LEU A 132 -3.48 -6.47 -9.05
N MET A 133 -3.65 -7.35 -8.07
CA MET A 133 -3.56 -7.01 -6.65
C MET A 133 -2.77 -8.09 -5.89
N SER A 134 -2.55 -7.86 -4.59
CA SER A 134 -2.07 -8.89 -3.68
C SER A 134 -2.71 -8.70 -2.31
N ASP A 135 -2.97 -9.79 -1.58
CA ASP A 135 -3.58 -9.77 -0.26
C ASP A 135 -2.61 -9.35 0.86
N THR A 136 -2.18 -8.09 0.81
CA THR A 136 -1.28 -7.44 1.76
C THR A 136 -2.03 -6.40 2.61
N GLY A 137 -2.92 -6.86 3.50
CA GLY A 137 -3.64 -5.97 4.44
C GLY A 137 -4.97 -5.39 3.94
N GLY A 138 -5.53 -5.93 2.86
CA GLY A 138 -6.94 -5.76 2.44
C GLY A 138 -7.29 -4.46 1.72
N GLY A 139 -6.54 -3.37 1.90
CA GLY A 139 -6.82 -2.08 1.25
C GLY A 139 -6.78 -2.15 -0.28
N HIS A 140 -5.77 -2.81 -0.85
CA HIS A 140 -5.62 -2.98 -2.30
C HIS A 140 -6.78 -3.77 -2.91
N ARG A 141 -7.25 -4.81 -2.21
CA ARG A 141 -8.43 -5.59 -2.61
C ARG A 141 -9.68 -4.72 -2.60
N ALA A 142 -9.86 -3.84 -1.61
CA ALA A 142 -11.01 -2.93 -1.58
C ALA A 142 -11.06 -2.00 -2.81
N SER A 143 -9.91 -1.44 -3.22
CA SER A 143 -9.82 -0.63 -4.45
C SER A 143 -10.06 -1.44 -5.73
N ALA A 144 -9.54 -2.68 -5.82
CA ALA A 144 -9.81 -3.56 -6.95
C ALA A 144 -11.30 -3.88 -7.12
N GLU A 145 -11.97 -4.25 -6.02
CA GLU A 145 -13.40 -4.54 -6.02
C GLU A 145 -14.25 -3.28 -6.28
N ALA A 146 -13.80 -2.10 -5.83
CA ALA A 146 -14.48 -0.84 -6.14
C ALA A 146 -14.44 -0.53 -7.65
N ILE A 147 -13.28 -0.67 -8.29
CA ILE A 147 -13.14 -0.49 -9.74
C ILE A 147 -13.98 -1.51 -10.51
N LYS A 148 -13.95 -2.79 -10.08
CA LYS A 148 -14.77 -3.84 -10.68
C LYS A 148 -16.26 -3.54 -10.58
N ALA A 149 -16.73 -3.08 -9.42
CA ALA A 149 -18.13 -2.70 -9.23
C ALA A 149 -18.52 -1.52 -10.13
N ALA A 150 -17.65 -0.50 -10.23
CA ALA A 150 -17.91 0.66 -11.09
C ALA A 150 -17.94 0.32 -12.58
N PHE A 151 -17.07 -0.57 -13.09
CA PHE A 151 -17.18 -1.06 -14.47
C PHE A 151 -18.53 -1.73 -14.74
N ARG A 152 -18.99 -2.58 -13.82
CA ARG A 152 -20.28 -3.27 -13.94
C ARG A 152 -21.46 -2.29 -13.89
N GLU A 153 -21.35 -1.25 -13.07
CA GLU A 153 -22.39 -0.22 -12.91
C GLU A 153 -22.49 0.69 -14.14
N GLU A 154 -21.36 1.13 -14.70
CA GLU A 154 -21.31 2.09 -15.81
C GLU A 154 -21.45 1.44 -17.20
N TYR A 155 -20.89 0.24 -17.38
CA TYR A 155 -20.75 -0.38 -18.72
C TYR A 155 -21.35 -1.78 -18.81
N GLY A 156 -21.94 -2.31 -17.73
CA GLY A 156 -22.62 -3.60 -17.74
C GLY A 156 -21.74 -4.73 -18.30
N ASP A 157 -22.24 -5.39 -19.34
CA ASP A 157 -21.60 -6.55 -19.96
C ASP A 157 -20.57 -6.19 -21.05
N ASP A 158 -20.39 -4.90 -21.38
CA ASP A 158 -19.37 -4.44 -22.35
C ASP A 158 -17.95 -4.75 -21.84
N TYR A 159 -17.79 -4.94 -20.53
CA TYR A 159 -16.53 -5.28 -19.88
C TYR A 159 -16.62 -6.53 -19.00
N GLN A 160 -15.69 -7.47 -19.23
CA GLN A 160 -15.42 -8.57 -18.32
C GLN A 160 -14.23 -8.25 -17.42
N VAL A 161 -14.48 -8.10 -16.11
CA VAL A 161 -13.46 -7.69 -15.15
C VAL A 161 -12.99 -8.84 -14.25
N PHE A 162 -11.71 -9.16 -14.35
CA PHE A 162 -11.02 -10.17 -13.55
C PHE A 162 -10.12 -9.52 -12.50
N VAL A 163 -10.15 -10.02 -11.27
CA VAL A 163 -9.24 -9.60 -10.19
C VAL A 163 -8.37 -10.81 -9.84
N THR A 164 -7.05 -10.65 -9.85
CA THR A 164 -6.12 -11.75 -9.55
C THR A 164 -5.09 -11.33 -8.51
N ASP A 165 -4.76 -12.25 -7.58
CA ASP A 165 -3.58 -12.08 -6.74
C ASP A 165 -2.37 -12.62 -7.51
N LEU A 166 -1.58 -11.72 -8.10
CA LEU A 166 -0.50 -12.15 -8.99
C LEU A 166 0.53 -13.03 -8.27
N TRP A 167 0.87 -12.67 -7.03
CA TRP A 167 1.89 -13.41 -6.28
C TRP A 167 1.37 -14.76 -5.83
N THR A 168 0.17 -14.81 -5.25
CA THR A 168 -0.40 -16.06 -4.73
C THR A 168 -0.73 -17.03 -5.86
N ASP A 169 -1.36 -16.55 -6.94
CA ASP A 169 -1.99 -17.42 -7.94
C ASP A 169 -1.02 -17.79 -9.10
N HIS A 170 -0.04 -16.93 -9.39
CA HIS A 170 0.75 -17.03 -10.64
C HIS A 170 2.27 -16.97 -10.43
N THR A 171 2.75 -17.19 -9.21
CA THR A 171 4.20 -17.33 -8.97
C THR A 171 4.57 -18.63 -8.26
N PRO A 172 5.75 -19.20 -8.54
CA PRO A 172 6.21 -20.41 -7.86
C PRO A 172 6.62 -20.12 -6.41
N TRP A 173 6.78 -21.18 -5.63
CA TRP A 173 7.44 -21.09 -4.33
C TRP A 173 8.87 -20.54 -4.51
N PRO A 174 9.38 -19.64 -3.64
CA PRO A 174 8.75 -19.14 -2.40
C PRO A 174 7.90 -17.87 -2.58
N PHE A 175 7.80 -17.32 -3.79
CA PHE A 175 7.16 -16.02 -4.05
C PHE A 175 5.65 -16.02 -3.72
N ASN A 176 4.97 -17.15 -3.94
CA ASN A 176 3.55 -17.30 -3.56
C ASN A 176 3.26 -17.26 -2.06
N GLN A 177 4.29 -17.32 -1.20
CA GLN A 177 4.13 -17.16 0.25
C GLN A 177 4.36 -15.73 0.73
N LEU A 178 4.79 -14.80 -0.15
CA LEU A 178 5.05 -13.40 0.23
C LEU A 178 3.84 -12.68 0.86
N PRO A 179 2.60 -12.87 0.37
CA PRO A 179 1.45 -12.22 1.01
C PRO A 179 1.19 -12.75 2.43
N LYS A 180 1.47 -14.03 2.68
CA LYS A 180 1.32 -14.62 4.03
C LYS A 180 2.38 -14.10 5.01
N SER A 181 3.62 -13.92 4.56
CA SER A 181 4.70 -13.41 5.40
C SER A 181 4.53 -11.91 5.72
N TYR A 182 3.83 -11.15 4.87
CA TYR A 182 3.51 -9.74 5.10
C TYR A 182 2.83 -9.50 6.46
N ASN A 183 1.79 -10.28 6.79
CA ASN A 183 1.06 -10.13 8.05
C ASN A 183 1.95 -10.34 9.28
N PHE A 184 2.95 -11.23 9.19
CA PHE A 184 3.94 -11.42 10.24
C PHE A 184 4.91 -10.23 10.31
N LEU A 185 5.42 -9.77 9.17
CA LEU A 185 6.37 -8.65 9.10
C LEU A 185 5.78 -7.34 9.60
N VAL A 186 4.56 -6.99 9.19
CA VAL A 186 3.90 -5.75 9.61
C VAL A 186 3.59 -5.72 11.10
N LYS A 187 3.29 -6.87 11.72
CA LYS A 187 3.17 -6.98 13.19
C LYS A 187 4.48 -6.66 13.91
N HIS A 188 5.61 -6.82 13.25
CA HIS A 188 6.93 -6.46 13.77
C HIS A 188 7.41 -5.14 13.17
N GLY A 189 6.89 -4.02 13.68
CA GLY A 189 7.09 -2.68 13.10
C GLY A 189 8.55 -2.30 12.79
N THR A 190 9.52 -2.71 13.62
CA THR A 190 10.95 -2.44 13.35
C THR A 190 11.49 -3.20 12.14
N LEU A 191 11.13 -4.49 12.01
CA LEU A 191 11.52 -5.33 10.87
C LEU A 191 10.90 -4.80 9.58
N TRP A 192 9.61 -4.45 9.62
CA TRP A 192 8.93 -3.85 8.48
C TRP A 192 9.53 -2.51 8.08
N LYS A 193 9.79 -1.62 9.05
CA LYS A 193 10.43 -0.32 8.80
C LYS A 193 11.79 -0.53 8.10
N MET A 194 12.61 -1.48 8.57
CA MET A 194 13.89 -1.76 7.93
C MET A 194 13.72 -2.24 6.49
N ALA A 195 12.85 -3.23 6.26
CA ALA A 195 12.60 -3.77 4.93
C ALA A 195 12.10 -2.69 3.96
N TYR A 196 11.11 -1.89 4.37
CA TYR A 196 10.48 -0.84 3.57
C TYR A 196 11.49 0.22 3.09
N TYR A 197 12.30 0.77 4.01
CA TYR A 197 13.27 1.79 3.65
C TYR A 197 14.50 1.21 2.95
N ALA A 198 14.88 -0.04 3.24
CA ALA A 198 15.97 -0.71 2.52
C ALA A 198 15.60 -1.02 1.07
N SER A 199 14.33 -1.27 0.76
CA SER A 199 13.87 -1.50 -0.62
C SER A 199 13.58 -0.22 -1.40
N ALA A 200 13.44 0.93 -0.74
CA ALA A 200 13.07 2.19 -1.39
C ALA A 200 14.07 2.70 -2.45
N PRO A 201 15.41 2.62 -2.25
CA PRO A 201 16.37 3.13 -3.22
C PRO A 201 16.22 2.50 -4.61
N ARG A 202 16.26 3.34 -5.65
CA ARG A 202 16.03 2.93 -7.05
C ARG A 202 16.90 1.76 -7.50
N VAL A 203 18.18 1.82 -7.20
CA VAL A 203 19.14 0.76 -7.59
C VAL A 203 18.81 -0.58 -6.93
N ILE A 204 18.25 -0.57 -5.71
CA ILE A 204 17.92 -1.78 -4.96
C ILE A 204 16.63 -2.40 -5.50
N HIS A 205 15.52 -1.66 -5.57
CA HIS A 205 14.28 -2.28 -6.07
C HIS A 205 14.36 -2.63 -7.55
N GLN A 206 15.00 -1.82 -8.39
CA GLN A 206 15.09 -2.15 -9.82
C GLN A 206 15.92 -3.41 -10.08
N SER A 207 17.03 -3.60 -9.36
CA SER A 207 17.83 -4.83 -9.45
C SER A 207 17.08 -6.04 -8.91
N ASN A 208 16.44 -5.93 -7.74
CA ASN A 208 15.63 -6.99 -7.15
C ASN A 208 14.49 -7.42 -8.06
N PHE A 209 13.74 -6.48 -8.64
CA PHE A 209 12.67 -6.79 -9.59
C PHE A 209 13.18 -7.31 -10.93
N ALA A 210 14.35 -6.85 -11.40
CA ALA A 210 14.96 -7.41 -12.59
C ALA A 210 15.32 -8.88 -12.38
N ALA A 211 16.02 -9.21 -11.29
CA ALA A 211 16.36 -10.58 -10.93
C ALA A 211 15.10 -11.44 -10.74
N THR A 212 14.14 -10.96 -9.96
CA THR A 212 12.86 -11.66 -9.71
C THR A 212 12.13 -11.94 -11.03
N SER A 213 12.04 -10.95 -11.93
CA SER A 213 11.39 -11.12 -13.22
C SER A 213 12.01 -12.23 -14.06
N THR A 214 13.32 -12.44 -13.99
CA THR A 214 13.99 -13.53 -14.72
C THR A 214 13.48 -14.91 -14.29
N PHE A 215 13.14 -15.08 -13.01
CA PHE A 215 12.64 -16.35 -12.48
C PHE A 215 11.15 -16.56 -12.72
N ILE A 216 10.33 -15.51 -12.57
CA ILE A 216 8.86 -15.65 -12.57
C ILE A 216 8.18 -15.18 -13.87
N ALA A 217 8.93 -14.63 -14.84
CA ALA A 217 8.35 -14.05 -16.05
C ALA A 217 7.49 -15.02 -16.84
N ARG A 218 7.86 -16.31 -16.91
CA ARG A 218 7.09 -17.31 -17.66
C ARG A 218 5.72 -17.55 -17.03
N ASP A 219 5.67 -17.71 -15.72
CA ASP A 219 4.42 -17.99 -15.00
C ASP A 219 3.54 -16.75 -14.94
N VAL A 220 4.13 -15.58 -14.68
CA VAL A 220 3.42 -14.29 -14.78
C VAL A 220 2.86 -14.09 -16.19
N ALA A 221 3.63 -14.41 -17.24
CA ALA A 221 3.13 -14.30 -18.61
C ALA A 221 1.96 -15.25 -18.88
N LYS A 222 2.02 -16.50 -18.42
CA LYS A 222 0.89 -17.44 -18.52
C LYS A 222 -0.33 -16.91 -17.77
N GLY A 223 -0.14 -16.39 -16.55
CA GLY A 223 -1.19 -15.81 -15.73
C GLY A 223 -1.87 -14.60 -16.37
N LEU A 224 -1.08 -13.69 -16.95
CA LEU A 224 -1.60 -12.54 -17.70
C LEU A 224 -2.34 -12.98 -18.97
N MET A 225 -1.74 -13.88 -19.76
CA MET A 225 -2.30 -14.30 -21.05
C MET A 225 -3.50 -15.24 -20.94
N LYS A 226 -3.71 -15.90 -19.80
CA LYS A 226 -4.92 -16.69 -19.52
C LYS A 226 -6.20 -15.87 -19.76
N TYR A 227 -6.16 -14.57 -19.45
CA TYR A 227 -7.31 -13.69 -19.55
C TYR A 227 -7.37 -12.92 -20.88
N GLN A 228 -6.28 -12.87 -21.65
CA GLN A 228 -6.16 -12.03 -22.85
C GLN A 228 -6.71 -10.60 -22.65
N PRO A 229 -6.18 -9.83 -21.68
CA PRO A 229 -6.76 -8.54 -21.32
C PRO A 229 -6.46 -7.45 -22.35
N ASP A 230 -7.45 -6.60 -22.63
CA ASP A 230 -7.30 -5.35 -23.38
C ASP A 230 -6.66 -4.26 -22.51
N ILE A 231 -6.96 -4.31 -21.21
CA ILE A 231 -6.43 -3.39 -20.21
C ILE A 231 -6.03 -4.11 -18.92
N ILE A 232 -4.88 -3.73 -18.39
CA ILE A 232 -4.34 -4.20 -17.12
C ILE A 232 -4.29 -3.02 -16.15
N ILE A 233 -4.85 -3.20 -14.96
CA ILE A 233 -4.90 -2.21 -13.88
C ILE A 233 -4.11 -2.74 -12.70
N SER A 234 -3.03 -2.05 -12.33
CA SER A 234 -2.26 -2.36 -11.12
C SER A 234 -2.78 -1.53 -9.94
N VAL A 235 -3.22 -2.18 -8.86
CA VAL A 235 -3.62 -1.52 -7.60
C VAL A 235 -2.67 -1.82 -6.44
N HIS A 236 -1.44 -2.26 -6.73
CA HIS A 236 -0.46 -2.67 -5.71
C HIS A 236 0.96 -2.22 -6.09
N PRO A 237 1.81 -1.80 -5.12
CA PRO A 237 3.14 -1.22 -5.39
C PRO A 237 4.17 -2.19 -5.98
N LEU A 238 3.92 -3.50 -5.93
CA LEU A 238 4.82 -4.54 -6.47
C LEU A 238 4.37 -5.08 -7.84
N MET A 239 3.35 -4.46 -8.46
CA MET A 239 2.70 -4.98 -9.67
C MET A 239 3.01 -4.18 -10.93
N GLN A 240 4.00 -3.29 -10.89
CA GLN A 240 4.42 -2.49 -12.04
C GLN A 240 5.58 -3.15 -12.77
N HIS A 241 6.71 -3.32 -12.08
CA HIS A 241 7.99 -3.66 -12.70
C HIS A 241 7.99 -5.02 -13.40
N VAL A 242 7.52 -6.08 -12.73
CA VAL A 242 7.51 -7.44 -13.30
C VAL A 242 6.51 -7.54 -14.46
N PRO A 243 5.22 -7.16 -14.32
CA PRO A 243 4.27 -7.25 -15.43
C PRO A 243 4.70 -6.41 -16.65
N LEU A 244 5.19 -5.19 -16.44
CA LEU A 244 5.65 -4.34 -17.56
C LEU A 244 6.87 -4.92 -18.28
N ARG A 245 7.81 -5.54 -17.57
CA ARG A 245 8.95 -6.24 -18.21
C ARG A 245 8.46 -7.42 -19.05
N VAL A 246 7.51 -8.19 -18.55
CA VAL A 246 6.90 -9.32 -19.28
C VAL A 246 6.18 -8.85 -20.54
N LEU A 247 5.34 -7.81 -20.43
CA LEU A 247 4.61 -7.24 -21.58
C LEU A 247 5.57 -6.68 -22.64
N ARG A 248 6.65 -6.01 -22.22
CA ARG A 248 7.68 -5.50 -23.14
C ARG A 248 8.42 -6.64 -23.85
N ALA A 249 8.84 -7.67 -23.11
CA ALA A 249 9.58 -8.80 -23.67
C ALA A 249 8.75 -9.62 -24.68
N LYS A 250 7.42 -9.63 -24.53
CA LYS A 250 6.48 -10.29 -25.46
C LYS A 250 5.96 -9.38 -26.58
N GLY A 251 6.38 -8.11 -26.65
CA GLY A 251 5.87 -7.15 -27.63
C GLY A 251 4.42 -6.71 -27.40
N LEU A 252 3.80 -7.09 -26.28
CA LEU A 252 2.39 -6.84 -25.98
C LEU A 252 2.12 -5.46 -25.37
N LEU A 253 3.17 -4.75 -24.95
CA LEU A 253 3.05 -3.41 -24.34
C LEU A 253 2.34 -2.41 -25.27
N LYS A 254 2.50 -2.58 -26.59
CA LYS A 254 1.80 -1.75 -27.59
C LYS A 254 0.33 -2.10 -27.73
N ASN A 255 -0.09 -3.33 -27.39
CA ASN A 255 -1.44 -3.84 -27.63
C ASN A 255 -2.32 -3.74 -26.38
N ILE A 256 -1.74 -3.93 -25.19
CA ILE A 256 -2.47 -3.92 -23.91
C ILE A 256 -2.25 -2.59 -23.18
N VAL A 257 -3.34 -1.89 -22.80
CA VAL A 257 -3.23 -0.68 -21.97
C VAL A 257 -2.78 -1.09 -20.57
N PHE A 258 -1.76 -0.42 -20.02
CA PHE A 258 -1.31 -0.70 -18.65
C PHE A 258 -1.44 0.54 -17.79
N THR A 259 -2.26 0.48 -16.75
CA THR A 259 -2.48 1.58 -15.82
C THR A 259 -2.14 1.20 -14.39
N THR A 260 -1.87 2.22 -13.58
CA THR A 260 -1.64 2.09 -12.14
C THR A 260 -2.63 2.96 -11.40
N VAL A 261 -3.29 2.43 -10.37
CA VAL A 261 -4.06 3.20 -9.40
C VAL A 261 -3.32 3.16 -8.06
N VAL A 262 -2.74 4.28 -7.68
CA VAL A 262 -1.96 4.39 -6.44
C VAL A 262 -2.90 4.40 -5.25
N THR A 263 -2.71 3.48 -4.32
CA THR A 263 -3.57 3.35 -3.13
C THR A 263 -2.97 3.96 -1.87
N ASP A 264 -1.80 4.61 -1.95
CA ASP A 264 -1.17 5.33 -0.85
C ASP A 264 -1.51 6.82 -0.97
N LEU A 265 -2.06 7.46 0.08
CA LEU A 265 -2.56 8.84 -0.02
C LEU A 265 -1.45 9.89 -0.11
N CYS A 266 -0.27 9.64 0.48
CA CYS A 266 0.79 10.65 0.54
C CYS A 266 2.20 10.05 0.44
N THR A 267 2.63 9.23 1.40
CA THR A 267 3.93 8.54 1.32
C THR A 267 3.79 7.26 0.51
N CYS A 268 3.96 7.38 -0.79
CA CYS A 268 4.00 6.23 -1.69
C CYS A 268 5.42 5.66 -1.79
N HIS A 269 5.53 4.33 -1.80
CA HIS A 269 6.78 3.66 -2.15
C HIS A 269 7.13 3.94 -3.63
N PRO A 270 8.41 4.18 -4.00
CA PRO A 270 8.78 4.52 -5.38
C PRO A 270 8.36 3.50 -6.45
N THR A 271 8.11 2.25 -6.03
CA THR A 271 7.76 1.16 -6.95
C THR A 271 6.38 1.29 -7.58
N TRP A 272 5.52 2.17 -7.07
CA TRP A 272 4.28 2.58 -7.73
C TRP A 272 4.51 3.22 -9.10
N PHE A 273 5.67 3.87 -9.30
CA PHE A 273 5.92 4.69 -10.47
C PHE A 273 6.79 3.95 -11.47
N HIS A 274 6.32 3.85 -12.71
CA HIS A 274 7.09 3.24 -13.79
C HIS A 274 6.83 3.99 -15.11
N LYS A 275 7.90 4.35 -15.84
CA LYS A 275 7.79 5.19 -17.04
C LYS A 275 7.00 4.57 -18.20
N LEU A 276 6.89 3.25 -18.22
CA LEU A 276 6.18 2.49 -19.26
C LEU A 276 4.66 2.38 -19.06
N VAL A 277 4.09 2.95 -17.98
CA VAL A 277 2.63 2.94 -17.79
C VAL A 277 1.95 3.89 -18.77
N THR A 278 0.75 3.55 -19.22
CA THR A 278 -0.08 4.45 -20.03
C THR A 278 -0.65 5.58 -19.17
N ARG A 279 -1.18 5.23 -17.99
CA ARG A 279 -1.69 6.17 -16.98
C ARG A 279 -1.34 5.74 -15.56
N CYS A 280 -1.19 6.73 -14.69
CA CYS A 280 -1.01 6.63 -13.26
C CYS A 280 -2.07 7.51 -12.59
N TYR A 281 -3.08 6.88 -12.00
CA TYR A 281 -4.10 7.54 -11.20
C TYR A 281 -3.57 7.79 -9.80
N SER A 282 -3.51 9.05 -9.44
CA SER A 282 -3.02 9.56 -8.18
C SER A 282 -4.19 9.90 -7.25
N PRO A 283 -4.15 9.53 -5.96
CA PRO A 283 -5.18 9.87 -5.01
C PRO A 283 -5.10 11.32 -4.52
N SER A 284 -3.94 11.97 -4.67
CA SER A 284 -3.68 13.32 -4.18
C SER A 284 -2.68 14.06 -5.06
N GLU A 285 -2.59 15.38 -4.88
CA GLU A 285 -1.61 16.22 -5.57
C GLU A 285 -0.18 15.92 -5.09
N GLU A 286 -0.01 15.54 -3.82
CA GLU A 286 1.28 15.16 -3.23
C GLU A 286 1.87 13.94 -3.91
N VAL A 287 1.04 12.95 -4.24
CA VAL A 287 1.44 11.74 -4.96
C VAL A 287 1.70 12.04 -6.43
N ALA A 288 0.92 12.95 -7.05
CA ALA A 288 1.16 13.39 -8.42
C ALA A 288 2.52 14.09 -8.57
N LYS A 289 2.88 14.97 -7.61
CA LYS A 289 4.20 15.59 -7.53
C LYS A 289 5.32 14.56 -7.39
N ARG A 290 5.11 13.46 -6.66
CA ARG A 290 6.07 12.36 -6.56
C ARG A 290 6.18 11.57 -7.86
N ALA A 291 5.08 11.33 -8.56
CA ALA A 291 5.07 10.68 -9.87
C ALA A 291 5.90 11.47 -10.89
N LEU A 292 5.74 12.80 -10.92
CA LEU A 292 6.55 13.70 -11.76
C LEU A 292 8.05 13.58 -11.43
N ARG A 293 8.42 13.61 -10.14
CA ARG A 293 9.82 13.43 -9.71
C ARG A 293 10.39 12.04 -10.05
N ALA A 294 9.54 11.01 -10.12
CA ALA A 294 9.93 9.68 -10.57
C ALA A 294 10.15 9.61 -12.10
N GLY A 295 9.79 10.66 -12.83
CA GLY A 295 9.99 10.83 -14.26
C GLY A 295 8.82 10.34 -15.11
N LEU A 296 7.60 10.32 -14.56
CA LEU A 296 6.38 10.20 -15.36
C LEU A 296 6.08 11.56 -16.01
N GLN A 297 5.53 11.51 -17.22
CA GLN A 297 5.09 12.71 -17.94
C GLN A 297 3.76 13.22 -17.39
N PRO A 298 3.46 14.53 -17.48
CA PRO A 298 2.17 15.08 -17.06
C PRO A 298 0.98 14.38 -17.73
N SER A 299 1.11 13.99 -19.00
CA SER A 299 0.08 13.23 -19.73
C SER A 299 -0.17 11.84 -19.14
N GLN A 300 0.79 11.24 -18.43
CA GLN A 300 0.60 9.94 -17.79
C GLN A 300 -0.10 10.06 -16.44
N ILE A 301 -0.27 11.25 -15.86
CA ILE A 301 -0.75 11.42 -14.48
C ILE A 301 -2.15 11.99 -14.46
N LYS A 302 -3.05 11.36 -13.69
CA LYS A 302 -4.41 11.87 -13.44
C LYS A 302 -4.67 11.91 -11.95
N VAL A 303 -5.18 13.02 -11.43
CA VAL A 303 -5.50 13.17 -10.01
C VAL A 303 -7.00 13.11 -9.84
N TYR A 304 -7.53 11.90 -9.62
CA TYR A 304 -8.97 11.67 -9.44
C TYR A 304 -9.37 11.35 -8.00
N GLY A 305 -8.42 10.90 -7.17
CA GLY A 305 -8.72 10.43 -5.82
C GLY A 305 -8.51 8.94 -5.67
N LEU A 306 -8.65 8.45 -4.44
CA LEU A 306 -8.60 7.03 -4.15
C LEU A 306 -9.95 6.39 -4.56
N PRO A 307 -9.99 5.30 -5.34
CA PRO A 307 -11.24 4.64 -5.67
C PRO A 307 -11.85 4.02 -4.41
N VAL A 308 -13.06 4.47 -4.08
CA VAL A 308 -13.90 3.92 -3.01
C VAL A 308 -15.09 3.20 -3.64
N ARG A 309 -15.69 2.24 -2.92
CA ARG A 309 -16.86 1.48 -3.38
C ARG A 309 -18.01 2.42 -3.71
N THR A 310 -18.78 2.08 -4.75
CA THR A 310 -19.91 2.92 -5.22
C THR A 310 -21.01 3.09 -4.16
N SER A 311 -21.11 2.17 -3.18
CA SER A 311 -22.01 2.32 -2.02
C SER A 311 -21.73 3.57 -1.16
N PHE A 312 -20.49 4.06 -1.12
CA PHE A 312 -20.14 5.30 -0.42
C PHE A 312 -20.56 6.56 -1.18
N VAL A 313 -20.73 6.46 -2.50
CA VAL A 313 -21.18 7.58 -3.34
C VAL A 313 -22.68 7.80 -3.21
N LYS A 314 -23.43 6.75 -2.89
CA LYS A 314 -24.87 6.82 -2.67
C LYS A 314 -25.19 7.72 -1.47
N PRO A 315 -26.30 8.49 -1.53
CA PRO A 315 -26.78 9.30 -0.42
C PRO A 315 -26.86 8.50 0.88
N VAL A 316 -26.45 9.12 1.99
CA VAL A 316 -26.55 8.50 3.32
C VAL A 316 -28.01 8.51 3.74
N ARG A 317 -28.49 7.39 4.27
CA ARG A 317 -29.79 7.32 4.95
C ARG A 317 -29.81 8.19 6.22
N PRO A 318 -30.98 8.56 6.74
CA PRO A 318 -31.07 9.29 8.00
C PRO A 318 -30.31 8.59 9.15
N LYS A 319 -29.54 9.37 9.91
CA LYS A 319 -28.64 8.87 10.95
C LYS A 319 -29.36 8.11 12.08
N ASN A 320 -30.56 8.54 12.45
CA ASN A 320 -31.42 7.88 13.44
C ASN A 320 -31.86 6.47 12.98
N GLU A 321 -32.24 6.30 11.71
CA GLU A 321 -32.60 4.98 11.16
C GLU A 321 -31.41 4.02 11.17
N LEU A 322 -30.24 4.49 10.72
CA LEU A 322 -29.01 3.69 10.73
C LEU A 322 -28.63 3.27 12.16
N ARG A 323 -28.74 4.19 13.12
CA ARG A 323 -28.49 3.89 14.54
C ARG A 323 -29.44 2.81 15.05
N LYS A 324 -30.74 2.93 14.77
CA LYS A 324 -31.74 1.95 15.18
C LYS A 324 -31.44 0.56 14.63
N GLU A 325 -31.11 0.44 13.34
CA GLU A 325 -30.75 -0.83 12.71
C GLU A 325 -29.47 -1.45 13.28
N LEU A 326 -28.51 -0.62 13.68
CA LEU A 326 -27.27 -1.07 14.28
C LEU A 326 -27.41 -1.44 15.77
N GLY A 327 -28.56 -1.17 16.39
CA GLY A 327 -28.80 -1.34 17.83
C GLY A 327 -28.21 -0.21 18.68
N MET A 328 -27.99 0.95 18.09
CA MET A 328 -27.42 2.14 18.73
C MET A 328 -28.53 3.04 19.28
N ASN A 329 -28.16 3.93 20.21
CA ASN A 329 -29.06 4.98 20.66
C ASN A 329 -29.30 5.99 19.54
N GLU A 330 -30.52 6.48 19.35
CA GLU A 330 -30.87 7.34 18.21
C GLU A 330 -30.28 8.76 18.30
N TYR A 331 -30.13 9.29 19.52
CA TYR A 331 -29.85 10.71 19.76
C TYR A 331 -28.43 10.99 20.25
N LEU A 332 -27.78 10.05 20.93
CA LEU A 332 -26.42 10.25 21.44
C LEU A 332 -25.40 10.39 20.30
N PRO A 333 -24.42 11.32 20.40
CA PRO A 333 -23.32 11.39 19.46
C PRO A 333 -22.47 10.11 19.55
N ALA A 334 -22.01 9.62 18.41
CA ALA A 334 -21.43 8.30 18.27
C ALA A 334 -20.03 8.35 17.65
N VAL A 335 -19.07 7.68 18.27
CA VAL A 335 -17.73 7.46 17.69
C VAL A 335 -17.60 6.06 17.12
N LEU A 336 -17.11 5.95 15.89
CA LEU A 336 -16.74 4.68 15.27
C LEU A 336 -15.29 4.34 15.66
N LEU A 337 -15.06 3.19 16.29
CA LEU A 337 -13.73 2.70 16.63
C LEU A 337 -13.39 1.45 15.82
N MET A 338 -12.33 1.52 15.01
CA MET A 338 -11.88 0.39 14.19
C MET A 338 -10.35 0.34 14.00
N GLY A 339 -9.84 -0.82 13.59
CA GLY A 339 -8.41 -1.07 13.35
C GLY A 339 -8.10 -1.59 11.95
N GLY A 340 -8.93 -1.25 10.97
CA GLY A 340 -8.93 -1.89 9.64
C GLY A 340 -9.49 -3.31 9.66
N GLY A 341 -9.37 -4.03 8.53
CA GLY A 341 -9.96 -5.36 8.35
C GLY A 341 -9.50 -6.44 9.34
N GLU A 342 -8.31 -6.28 9.92
CA GLU A 342 -7.71 -7.20 10.88
C GLU A 342 -7.90 -6.78 12.35
N GLY A 343 -8.52 -5.62 12.62
CA GLY A 343 -8.74 -5.13 13.98
C GLY A 343 -7.44 -4.87 14.75
N MET A 344 -6.49 -4.16 14.13
CA MET A 344 -5.18 -3.82 14.72
C MET A 344 -5.25 -2.59 15.63
N GLY A 345 -4.22 -2.42 16.47
CA GLY A 345 -4.10 -1.29 17.39
C GLY A 345 -4.73 -1.54 18.76
N PRO A 346 -4.63 -0.57 19.70
CA PRO A 346 -5.06 -0.73 21.08
C PRO A 346 -6.59 -0.57 21.25
N ILE A 347 -7.39 -1.21 20.39
CA ILE A 347 -8.86 -1.06 20.33
C ILE A 347 -9.51 -1.31 21.70
N GLU A 348 -9.10 -2.36 22.43
CA GLU A 348 -9.68 -2.65 23.74
C GLU A 348 -9.41 -1.54 24.76
N ALA A 349 -8.16 -1.05 24.83
CA ALA A 349 -7.80 0.00 25.77
C ALA A 349 -8.50 1.32 25.42
N THR A 350 -8.63 1.63 24.13
CA THR A 350 -9.37 2.81 23.66
C THR A 350 -10.86 2.70 23.92
N ALA A 351 -11.48 1.53 23.69
CA ALA A 351 -12.89 1.31 23.99
C ALA A 351 -13.18 1.49 25.48
N LYS A 352 -12.33 0.94 26.36
CA LYS A 352 -12.43 1.12 27.83
C LYS A 352 -12.30 2.60 28.22
N ALA A 353 -11.28 3.29 27.70
CA ALA A 353 -11.09 4.71 27.97
C ALA A 353 -12.28 5.58 27.50
N LEU A 354 -12.90 5.25 26.35
CA LEU A 354 -14.14 5.90 25.88
C LEU A 354 -15.33 5.58 26.78
N GLY A 355 -15.44 4.33 27.24
CA GLY A 355 -16.47 3.88 28.18
C GLY A 355 -16.49 4.69 29.47
N ASP A 356 -15.32 5.03 29.98
CA ASP A 356 -15.18 5.88 31.17
C ASP A 356 -15.36 7.37 30.84
N ALA A 357 -14.76 7.87 29.77
CA ALA A 357 -14.77 9.30 29.45
C ALA A 357 -16.14 9.83 28.97
N LEU A 358 -16.95 8.99 28.31
CA LEU A 358 -18.25 9.40 27.75
C LEU A 358 -19.43 9.14 28.71
N TYR A 359 -19.14 8.86 29.98
CA TYR A 359 -20.12 8.75 31.04
C TYR A 359 -20.03 9.97 31.96
N ASP A 360 -21.15 10.67 32.15
CA ASP A 360 -21.23 11.79 33.08
C ASP A 360 -21.61 11.26 34.47
N ASP A 361 -20.62 11.11 35.35
CA ASP A 361 -20.81 10.65 36.73
C ASP A 361 -21.66 11.63 37.57
N ALA A 362 -21.68 12.93 37.24
CA ALA A 362 -22.44 13.92 38.00
C ALA A 362 -23.95 13.79 37.75
N HIS A 363 -24.34 13.45 36.51
CA HIS A 363 -25.75 13.30 36.13
C HIS A 363 -26.17 11.84 35.91
N GLY A 364 -25.27 10.88 36.08
CA GLY A 364 -25.53 9.45 35.92
C GLY A 364 -25.99 9.04 34.53
N LYS A 365 -25.52 9.72 33.47
CA LYS A 365 -26.00 9.51 32.09
C LYS A 365 -24.87 9.47 31.06
N PRO A 366 -25.03 8.71 29.97
CA PRO A 366 -24.08 8.75 28.86
C PRO A 366 -24.19 10.08 28.10
N ILE A 367 -23.05 10.66 27.73
CA ILE A 367 -22.98 11.83 26.84
C ILE A 367 -22.62 11.45 25.40
N GLY A 368 -22.24 10.19 25.17
CA GLY A 368 -21.94 9.64 23.86
C GLY A 368 -22.02 8.11 23.85
N GLN A 369 -21.83 7.55 22.66
CA GLN A 369 -21.86 6.09 22.44
C GLN A 369 -20.74 5.65 21.49
N VAL A 370 -20.47 4.35 21.47
CA VAL A 370 -19.36 3.77 20.67
C VAL A 370 -19.87 2.64 19.78
N LEU A 371 -19.53 2.70 18.49
CA LEU A 371 -19.63 1.57 17.58
C LEU A 371 -18.22 1.00 17.37
N VAL A 372 -17.96 -0.23 17.80
CA VAL A 372 -16.68 -0.91 17.62
C VAL A 372 -16.78 -1.92 16.49
N ILE A 373 -15.91 -1.79 15.48
CA ILE A 373 -15.78 -2.78 14.40
C ILE A 373 -14.44 -3.50 14.53
N CYS A 374 -14.50 -4.77 14.92
CA CYS A 374 -13.31 -5.61 15.15
C CYS A 374 -12.77 -6.28 13.87
N GLY A 375 -13.47 -6.16 12.73
CA GLY A 375 -13.06 -6.83 11.50
C GLY A 375 -13.03 -8.35 11.68
N ARG A 376 -11.96 -8.99 11.21
CA ARG A 376 -11.76 -10.45 11.35
C ARG A 376 -11.30 -10.90 12.74
N ASN A 377 -11.03 -9.96 13.66
CA ASN A 377 -10.56 -10.27 15.01
C ASN A 377 -11.70 -10.72 15.94
N LYS A 378 -12.14 -11.98 15.77
CA LYS A 378 -13.22 -12.59 16.57
C LYS A 378 -12.91 -12.63 18.07
N LYS A 379 -11.65 -12.84 18.43
CA LYS A 379 -11.21 -12.87 19.85
C LYS A 379 -11.45 -11.52 20.53
N LEU A 380 -11.11 -10.43 19.85
CA LEU A 380 -11.36 -9.08 20.34
C LEU A 380 -12.87 -8.79 20.43
N ALA A 381 -13.65 -9.15 19.41
CA ALA A 381 -15.09 -8.95 19.40
C ALA A 381 -15.77 -9.63 20.61
N ASN A 382 -15.50 -10.93 20.83
CA ASN A 382 -16.06 -11.67 21.94
C ASN A 382 -15.66 -11.07 23.30
N LYS A 383 -14.40 -10.62 23.42
CA LYS A 383 -13.91 -9.98 24.64
C LYS A 383 -14.68 -8.69 24.94
N LEU A 384 -14.83 -7.81 23.95
CA LEU A 384 -15.54 -6.53 24.13
C LEU A 384 -17.05 -6.70 24.34
N GLN A 385 -17.66 -7.73 23.77
CA GLN A 385 -19.07 -8.08 24.01
C GLN A 385 -19.31 -8.57 25.44
N SER A 386 -18.31 -9.17 26.08
CA SER A 386 -18.40 -9.65 27.48
C SER A 386 -18.26 -8.54 28.53
N VAL A 387 -17.86 -7.32 28.12
CA VAL A 387 -17.69 -6.18 29.05
C VAL A 387 -19.06 -5.56 29.34
N ASN A 388 -19.35 -5.30 30.61
CA ASN A 388 -20.48 -4.48 31.00
C ASN A 388 -20.10 -3.00 30.90
N TRP A 389 -20.72 -2.27 29.97
CA TRP A 389 -20.37 -0.89 29.63
C TRP A 389 -21.28 0.11 30.36
N LYS A 390 -20.69 1.21 30.85
CA LYS A 390 -21.45 2.33 31.45
C LYS A 390 -22.24 3.16 30.42
N ILE A 391 -21.83 3.08 29.15
CA ILE A 391 -22.44 3.77 28.02
C ILE A 391 -22.90 2.74 26.97
N PRO A 392 -23.78 3.12 26.03
CA PRO A 392 -24.12 2.25 24.90
C PRO A 392 -22.87 1.95 24.03
N VAL A 393 -22.51 0.67 23.94
CA VAL A 393 -21.42 0.18 23.09
C VAL A 393 -21.94 -0.96 22.22
N GLN A 394 -21.89 -0.76 20.90
CA GLN A 394 -22.21 -1.80 19.92
C GLN A 394 -20.92 -2.41 19.38
N VAL A 395 -20.75 -3.72 19.52
CA VAL A 395 -19.57 -4.44 19.04
C VAL A 395 -19.94 -5.33 17.86
N LYS A 396 -19.33 -5.07 16.71
CA LYS A 396 -19.50 -5.85 15.48
C LYS A 396 -18.17 -6.52 15.07
N GLY A 397 -18.29 -7.63 14.36
CA GLY A 397 -17.16 -8.32 13.74
C GLY A 397 -16.75 -7.67 12.41
N PHE A 398 -16.78 -8.45 11.33
CA PHE A 398 -16.57 -7.94 9.97
C PHE A 398 -17.86 -7.36 9.43
N VAL A 399 -17.80 -6.14 8.89
CA VAL A 399 -18.95 -5.42 8.32
C VAL A 399 -18.74 -5.24 6.83
N THR A 400 -19.77 -5.54 6.04
CA THR A 400 -19.78 -5.39 4.57
C THR A 400 -20.25 -4.01 4.13
N LYS A 401 -21.20 -3.44 4.87
CA LYS A 401 -21.81 -2.11 4.64
C LYS A 401 -21.18 -1.05 5.53
N MET A 402 -19.90 -0.75 5.26
CA MET A 402 -19.16 0.24 6.05
C MET A 402 -19.76 1.65 5.91
N GLU A 403 -20.39 1.93 4.78
CA GLU A 403 -21.04 3.20 4.49
C GLU A 403 -22.21 3.52 5.45
N GLU A 404 -22.95 2.50 5.89
CA GLU A 404 -24.02 2.62 6.89
C GLU A 404 -23.44 2.82 8.29
N SER A 405 -22.38 2.09 8.63
CA SER A 405 -21.69 2.22 9.92
C SER A 405 -21.06 3.61 10.10
N MET A 406 -20.41 4.13 9.05
CA MET A 406 -19.86 5.48 9.07
C MET A 406 -20.98 6.54 9.09
N GLY A 407 -22.08 6.33 8.35
CA GLY A 407 -23.24 7.24 8.35
C GLY A 407 -23.94 7.37 9.71
N ALA A 408 -23.88 6.33 10.55
CA ALA A 408 -24.45 6.33 11.90
C ALA A 408 -23.62 7.12 12.94
N CYS A 409 -22.36 7.45 12.61
CA CYS A 409 -21.40 8.06 13.53
C CYS A 409 -21.14 9.55 13.24
N ASP A 410 -20.46 10.20 14.19
CA ASP A 410 -20.12 11.62 14.16
C ASP A 410 -18.61 11.86 14.05
N CYS A 411 -17.79 10.88 14.45
CA CYS A 411 -16.36 10.86 14.23
C CYS A 411 -15.84 9.41 14.17
N ILE A 412 -14.59 9.24 13.74
CA ILE A 412 -13.96 7.92 13.60
C ILE A 412 -12.57 7.89 14.24
N ILE A 413 -12.28 6.80 14.95
CA ILE A 413 -10.95 6.44 15.43
C ILE A 413 -10.47 5.23 14.61
N THR A 414 -9.35 5.40 13.92
CA THR A 414 -8.79 4.35 13.07
C THR A 414 -7.27 4.48 12.93
N LYS A 415 -6.61 3.42 12.47
CA LYS A 415 -5.25 3.55 11.93
C LYS A 415 -5.26 4.38 10.64
N ALA A 416 -4.10 4.87 10.22
CA ALA A 416 -3.93 5.71 9.03
C ALA A 416 -4.02 4.94 7.68
N GLY A 417 -5.02 4.05 7.58
CA GLY A 417 -5.33 3.29 6.37
C GLY A 417 -5.93 4.19 5.29
N PRO A 418 -5.38 4.19 4.07
CA PRO A 418 -5.77 5.13 3.02
C PRO A 418 -7.25 5.00 2.61
N GLY A 419 -7.74 3.75 2.47
CA GLY A 419 -9.15 3.46 2.16
C GLY A 419 -10.12 4.03 3.19
N THR A 420 -9.89 3.71 4.47
CA THR A 420 -10.73 4.20 5.56
C THR A 420 -10.69 5.72 5.70
N ILE A 421 -9.55 6.36 5.44
CA ILE A 421 -9.45 7.83 5.43
C ILE A 421 -10.33 8.41 4.32
N ALA A 422 -10.24 7.87 3.09
CA ALA A 422 -11.06 8.35 1.97
C ALA A 422 -12.56 8.13 2.23
N GLU A 423 -12.94 6.95 2.73
CA GLU A 423 -14.32 6.62 3.12
C GLU A 423 -14.85 7.58 4.21
N ALA A 424 -14.05 7.84 5.24
CA ALA A 424 -14.40 8.77 6.31
C ALA A 424 -14.57 10.21 5.80
N MET A 425 -13.70 10.67 4.90
CA MET A 425 -13.81 11.99 4.28
C MET A 425 -15.09 12.12 3.45
N ILE A 426 -15.45 11.10 2.67
CA ILE A 426 -16.71 11.06 1.91
C ILE A 426 -17.92 11.15 2.84
N ARG A 427 -17.87 10.50 4.01
CA ARG A 427 -18.94 10.58 5.03
C ARG A 427 -18.82 11.81 5.94
N GLY A 428 -17.86 12.69 5.69
CA GLY A 428 -17.66 13.90 6.50
C GLY A 428 -17.30 13.61 7.96
N LEU A 429 -16.65 12.48 8.25
CA LEU A 429 -16.27 12.11 9.62
C LEU A 429 -14.89 12.68 9.97
N PRO A 430 -14.78 13.53 11.00
CA PRO A 430 -13.50 13.89 11.60
C PRO A 430 -12.76 12.65 12.12
N ILE A 431 -11.45 12.60 11.86
CA ILE A 431 -10.64 11.40 12.01
C ILE A 431 -9.67 11.55 13.18
N ILE A 432 -9.65 10.59 14.11
CA ILE A 432 -8.58 10.42 15.08
C ILE A 432 -7.73 9.24 14.63
N LEU A 433 -6.53 9.54 14.17
CA LEU A 433 -5.56 8.53 13.77
C LEU A 433 -4.85 7.97 15.01
N ASN A 434 -5.08 6.68 15.30
CA ASN A 434 -4.56 6.03 16.51
C ASN A 434 -3.26 5.24 16.30
N ASP A 435 -2.97 4.87 15.06
CA ASP A 435 -1.75 4.17 14.68
C ASP A 435 -1.49 4.28 13.18
N TYR A 436 -0.34 3.80 12.72
CA TYR A 436 -0.01 3.68 11.30
C TYR A 436 1.03 2.58 11.08
N ILE A 437 0.97 1.93 9.92
CA ILE A 437 2.06 1.05 9.46
C ILE A 437 3.27 1.92 9.08
N ALA A 438 4.41 1.66 9.74
CA ALA A 438 5.64 2.42 9.51
C ALA A 438 6.06 2.43 8.03
N GLY A 439 6.47 3.60 7.53
CA GLY A 439 6.84 3.80 6.13
C GLY A 439 5.62 3.94 5.21
N GLN A 440 4.78 2.91 5.14
CA GLN A 440 3.64 2.82 4.22
C GLN A 440 2.53 3.85 4.54
N GLU A 441 2.07 3.91 5.78
CA GLU A 441 0.93 4.77 6.18
C GLU A 441 1.36 6.06 6.90
N ALA A 442 2.66 6.22 7.19
CA ALA A 442 3.17 7.33 7.99
C ALA A 442 2.85 8.71 7.38
N GLY A 443 2.87 8.85 6.05
CA GLY A 443 2.53 10.08 5.35
C GLY A 443 1.03 10.38 5.29
N ASN A 444 0.18 9.41 5.60
CA ASN A 444 -1.27 9.65 5.64
C ASN A 444 -1.65 10.48 6.88
N VAL A 445 -0.82 10.47 7.93
CA VAL A 445 -1.02 11.29 9.14
C VAL A 445 -1.00 12.79 8.84
N PRO A 446 0.06 13.38 8.25
CA PRO A 446 0.06 14.80 7.93
C PRO A 446 -1.02 15.16 6.92
N TYR A 447 -1.41 14.27 6.01
CA TYR A 447 -2.52 14.51 5.09
C TYR A 447 -3.84 14.78 5.82
N VAL A 448 -4.16 14.04 6.89
CA VAL A 448 -5.37 14.27 7.69
C VAL A 448 -5.21 15.50 8.59
N VAL A 449 -4.08 15.63 9.29
CA VAL A 449 -3.88 16.67 10.31
C VAL A 449 -3.69 18.06 9.69
N GLN A 450 -2.85 18.21 8.67
CA GLN A 450 -2.53 19.51 8.07
C GLN A 450 -3.70 20.09 7.28
N ASN A 451 -4.56 19.23 6.73
CA ASN A 451 -5.78 19.66 6.07
C ASN A 451 -6.97 19.85 7.04
N GLY A 452 -6.74 19.81 8.36
CA GLY A 452 -7.77 20.08 9.36
C GLY A 452 -8.94 19.10 9.34
N CYS A 453 -8.71 17.85 8.94
CA CYS A 453 -9.73 16.79 8.88
C CYS A 453 -9.72 15.90 10.13
N GLY A 454 -8.78 16.11 11.05
CA GLY A 454 -8.59 15.22 12.18
C GLY A 454 -7.35 15.47 13.03
N LYS A 455 -7.14 14.58 14.00
CA LYS A 455 -6.03 14.60 14.94
C LYS A 455 -5.28 13.27 14.93
N PHE A 456 -4.09 13.25 15.52
CA PHE A 456 -3.30 12.04 15.72
C PHE A 456 -2.94 11.91 17.20
N SER A 457 -3.25 10.76 17.80
CA SER A 457 -2.78 10.39 19.13
C SER A 457 -2.72 8.88 19.26
N LYS A 458 -1.66 8.35 19.88
CA LYS A 458 -1.54 6.91 20.19
C LYS A 458 -2.08 6.55 21.57
N SER A 459 -2.35 7.53 22.43
CA SER A 459 -2.73 7.30 23.83
C SER A 459 -4.24 7.07 23.93
N PRO A 460 -4.70 5.90 24.41
CA PRO A 460 -6.14 5.64 24.59
C PRO A 460 -6.86 6.71 25.40
N LYS A 461 -6.23 7.23 26.46
CA LYS A 461 -6.80 8.27 27.32
C LYS A 461 -6.91 9.62 26.60
N GLU A 462 -5.90 9.99 25.83
CA GLU A 462 -5.92 11.24 25.06
C GLU A 462 -6.95 11.18 23.92
N ILE A 463 -7.04 10.04 23.23
CA ILE A 463 -8.09 9.79 22.22
C ILE A 463 -9.47 9.96 22.86
N ALA A 464 -9.72 9.33 24.02
CA ALA A 464 -10.99 9.44 24.70
C ALA A 464 -11.31 10.89 25.12
N ASN A 465 -10.30 11.64 25.60
CA ASN A 465 -10.44 13.05 25.92
C ASN A 465 -10.76 13.93 24.70
N ILE A 466 -10.17 13.63 23.52
CA ILE A 466 -10.51 14.35 22.28
C ILE A 466 -11.98 14.12 21.93
N VAL A 467 -12.48 12.88 22.00
CA VAL A 467 -13.89 12.57 21.71
C VAL A 467 -14.82 13.23 22.73
N PHE A 468 -14.47 13.17 24.02
CA PHE A 468 -15.19 13.86 25.09
C PHE A 468 -15.34 15.37 24.78
N GLN A 469 -14.25 16.03 24.43
CA GLN A 469 -14.28 17.45 24.06
C GLN A 469 -15.13 17.70 22.81
N TRP A 470 -15.00 16.87 21.77
CA TRP A 470 -15.79 17.02 20.53
C TRP A 470 -17.30 16.80 20.73
N PHE A 471 -17.70 15.96 21.69
CA PHE A 471 -19.11 15.72 22.01
C PHE A 471 -19.66 16.70 23.06
N GLY A 472 -18.80 17.56 23.64
CA GLY A 472 -19.15 18.63 24.56
C GLY A 472 -18.67 19.99 24.06
N GLU A 473 -17.74 20.60 24.80
CA GLU A 473 -17.31 22.00 24.63
C GLU A 473 -16.73 22.36 23.26
N LYS A 474 -16.18 21.39 22.52
CA LYS A 474 -15.51 21.60 21.22
C LYS A 474 -16.31 21.07 20.04
N GLN A 475 -17.64 21.13 20.13
CA GLN A 475 -18.52 20.68 19.06
C GLN A 475 -18.30 21.46 17.75
N ASP A 476 -17.96 22.75 17.82
CA ASP A 476 -17.70 23.56 16.62
C ASP A 476 -16.38 23.20 15.93
N GLU A 477 -15.39 22.73 16.69
CA GLU A 477 -14.16 22.15 16.13
C GLU A 477 -14.51 20.89 15.31
N LEU A 478 -15.36 20.01 15.86
CA LEU A 478 -15.82 18.80 15.17
C LEU A 478 -16.56 19.12 13.86
N LYS A 479 -17.48 20.10 13.88
CA LYS A 479 -18.21 20.55 12.68
C LYS A 479 -17.27 21.11 11.62
N THR A 480 -16.30 21.93 12.03
CA THR A 480 -15.30 22.51 11.11
C THR A 480 -14.46 21.42 10.44
N MET A 481 -14.00 20.43 11.23
CA MET A 481 -13.26 19.28 10.68
C MET A 481 -14.10 18.43 9.74
N SER A 482 -15.40 18.27 10.02
CA SER A 482 -16.34 17.53 9.17
C SER A 482 -16.49 18.21 7.80
N GLN A 483 -16.65 19.54 7.79
CA GLN A 483 -16.69 20.34 6.57
C GLN A 483 -15.39 20.23 5.77
N ASN A 484 -14.23 20.33 6.43
CA ASN A 484 -12.93 20.13 5.78
C ASN A 484 -12.81 18.74 5.14
N ALA A 485 -13.27 17.70 5.84
CA ALA A 485 -13.26 16.33 5.35
C ALA A 485 -14.10 16.18 4.07
N THR A 486 -15.31 16.75 4.04
CA THR A 486 -16.17 16.74 2.84
C THR A 486 -15.58 17.55 1.68
N ARG A 487 -14.90 18.68 1.96
CA ARG A 487 -14.25 19.52 0.94
C ARG A 487 -13.10 18.80 0.23
N LEU A 488 -12.38 17.92 0.93
CA LEU A 488 -11.32 17.11 0.36
C LEU A 488 -11.81 15.79 -0.24
N ALA A 489 -13.03 15.38 0.08
CA ALA A 489 -13.59 14.14 -0.42
C ALA A 489 -13.66 14.14 -1.95
N ARG A 490 -13.38 12.98 -2.54
CA ARG A 490 -13.50 12.75 -3.99
C ARG A 490 -14.39 11.54 -4.23
N PRO A 491 -15.71 11.65 -3.98
CA PRO A 491 -16.64 10.51 -4.07
C PRO A 491 -16.73 9.95 -5.50
N ASP A 492 -16.54 10.79 -6.52
CA ASP A 492 -16.57 10.46 -7.94
C ASP A 492 -15.28 9.79 -8.46
N ALA A 493 -14.26 9.59 -7.61
CA ALA A 493 -12.94 9.10 -8.01
C ALA A 493 -13.00 7.79 -8.81
N VAL A 494 -13.80 6.83 -8.36
CA VAL A 494 -13.91 5.52 -9.01
C VAL A 494 -14.52 5.62 -10.41
N PHE A 495 -15.56 6.44 -10.57
CA PHE A 495 -16.24 6.64 -11.86
C PHE A 495 -15.33 7.36 -12.84
N ARG A 496 -14.63 8.42 -12.41
CA ARG A 496 -13.68 9.14 -13.26
C ARG A 496 -12.52 8.28 -13.73
N ILE A 497 -12.04 7.37 -12.87
CA ILE A 497 -11.01 6.39 -13.24
C ILE A 497 -11.56 5.46 -14.32
N VAL A 498 -12.74 4.86 -14.13
CA VAL A 498 -13.33 3.90 -15.07
C VAL A 498 -13.67 4.56 -16.42
N HIS A 499 -14.15 5.81 -16.43
CA HIS A 499 -14.38 6.55 -17.66
C HIS A 499 -13.08 6.86 -18.44
N ASP A 500 -12.01 7.31 -17.78
CA ASP A 500 -10.72 7.53 -18.46
C ASP A 500 -10.13 6.19 -18.96
N LEU A 501 -10.32 5.09 -18.21
CA LEU A 501 -9.93 3.74 -18.67
C LEU A 501 -10.70 3.31 -19.93
N HIS A 502 -12.00 3.58 -19.98
CA HIS A 502 -12.83 3.29 -21.16
C HIS A 502 -12.32 4.05 -22.39
N GLU A 503 -12.07 5.35 -22.26
CA GLU A 503 -11.55 6.18 -23.35
C GLU A 503 -10.16 5.72 -23.83
N LEU A 504 -9.28 5.27 -22.92
CA LEU A 504 -7.97 4.73 -23.30
C LEU A 504 -8.09 3.45 -24.14
N VAL A 505 -9.04 2.57 -23.82
CA VAL A 505 -9.27 1.35 -24.60
C VAL A 505 -9.89 1.71 -25.95
N ARG A 506 -10.88 2.62 -25.96
CA ARG A 506 -11.53 3.09 -27.18
C ARG A 506 -10.54 3.70 -28.17
N GLN A 507 -9.75 4.68 -27.74
CA GLN A 507 -8.76 5.36 -28.60
C GLN A 507 -7.72 4.41 -29.20
N LYS A 508 -7.44 3.31 -28.50
CA LYS A 508 -6.46 2.32 -28.96
C LYS A 508 -7.02 1.40 -30.04
N ASN A 509 -8.30 1.02 -29.94
CA ASN A 509 -8.97 0.21 -30.95
C ASN A 509 -9.17 0.97 -32.27
N PHE A 510 -9.24 2.31 -32.23
CA PHE A 510 -9.33 3.15 -33.43
C PHE A 510 -7.99 3.37 -34.16
N VAL A 511 -6.85 2.93 -33.63
CA VAL A 511 -5.58 2.95 -34.37
C VAL A 511 -5.45 1.61 -35.10
N PRO A 512 -5.63 1.54 -36.43
CA PRO A 512 -5.45 0.29 -37.15
C PRO A 512 -4.03 -0.21 -36.92
N PRO A 513 -3.80 -1.52 -36.77
CA PRO A 513 -2.45 -2.05 -36.85
C PRO A 513 -1.89 -1.60 -38.20
N LYS A 514 -0.88 -0.72 -38.17
CA LYS A 514 -0.11 -0.41 -39.39
C LYS A 514 0.36 -1.76 -39.91
N TYR A 515 -0.22 -2.18 -41.03
CA TYR A 515 0.21 -3.35 -41.77
C TYR A 515 1.73 -3.23 -41.93
N CYS A 516 2.47 -4.14 -41.27
CA CYS A 516 3.82 -4.46 -41.71
C CYS A 516 3.65 -5.15 -43.06
N ALA A 517 3.63 -4.36 -44.14
CA ALA A 517 4.01 -4.87 -45.43
C ALA A 517 5.48 -5.29 -45.34
N THR A 518 5.71 -6.51 -45.81
CA THR A 518 6.94 -7.29 -45.92
C THR A 518 8.17 -6.52 -46.35
#